data_AF-A0AAW2BYX1-F1
#
_entry.id   AF-A0AAW2BYX1-F1
#
_cell.length_a   1.000
_cell.length_b   1.000
_cell.length_c   1.000
_cell.angle_alpha   90.00
_cell.angle_beta   90.00
_cell.angle_gamma   90.00
#
_symmetry.space_group_name_H-M   'P 1'
#
loop_
_entity.id
_entity.type
_entity.pdbx_description
1 polymer ?
#
loop_
_entity_poly.entity_id
_entity_poly.type
_entity_poly.pdbx_seq_one_letter_code
_entity_poly.pdbx_strand_id
1 'polypeptide(L)'
;MNWSVRRDKKYRLAIDSRLKQFPNRVEIVQLDDSNGEIQSDPNLSFEHPYLPTKTIFIPNKDCTKPDLFTTSSNFLRVWQISDDLVELKSLLNGNKNSDFCGPLTSFDWNEAELKRIGTSTIDTTCTIWDIEREVVDT
;
A
#
# COMPACT_ATOMS: atom_id res chain seq x y z
N MET A 1 5.98 5.60 5.62
CA MET A 1 6.80 6.18 4.53
C MET A 1 7.58 5.07 3.85
N ASN A 2 7.60 5.04 2.52
CA ASN A 2 8.31 4.03 1.73
C ASN A 2 8.69 4.55 0.33
N TRP A 3 9.81 4.07 -0.22
CA TRP A 3 10.30 4.46 -1.54
C TRP A 3 9.81 3.50 -2.63
N SER A 4 9.41 4.07 -3.77
CA SER A 4 9.16 3.30 -4.99
C SER A 4 10.47 2.76 -5.56
N VAL A 5 10.44 1.52 -6.04
CA VAL A 5 11.59 0.88 -6.73
C VAL A 5 11.42 0.80 -8.24
N ARG A 6 10.32 1.33 -8.78
CA ARG A 6 10.07 1.33 -10.22
C ARG A 6 11.06 2.22 -10.96
N ARG A 7 11.53 1.78 -12.13
CA ARG A 7 12.51 2.54 -12.94
C ARG A 7 11.90 3.71 -13.71
N ASP A 8 10.61 3.62 -14.05
CA ASP A 8 9.87 4.65 -14.79
C ASP A 8 9.46 5.85 -13.91
N LYS A 9 9.41 5.69 -12.58
CA LYS A 9 9.05 6.73 -11.61
C LYS A 9 10.15 6.84 -10.55
N LYS A 10 11.25 7.51 -10.91
CA LYS A 10 12.42 7.69 -10.04
C LYS A 10 12.12 8.61 -8.86
N TYR A 11 12.83 8.37 -7.74
CA TYR A 11 12.78 9.22 -6.54
C TYR A 11 11.37 9.52 -6.02
N ARG A 12 10.48 8.53 -6.13
CA ARG A 12 9.10 8.62 -5.67
C ARG A 12 8.95 8.04 -4.28
N LEU A 13 8.28 8.78 -3.41
CA LEU A 13 8.13 8.50 -1.98
C LEU A 13 6.66 8.60 -1.59
N ALA A 14 6.17 7.62 -0.84
CA ALA A 14 4.88 7.72 -0.18
C ALA A 14 5.08 8.21 1.25
N ILE A 15 4.30 9.21 1.64
CA ILE A 15 4.25 9.76 3.00
C ILE A 15 2.84 9.59 3.56
N ASP A 16 2.74 9.26 4.84
CA ASP A 16 1.50 9.03 5.56
C ASP A 16 1.42 9.95 6.78
N SER A 17 0.26 10.55 7.01
CA SER A 17 0.03 11.37 8.20
C SER A 17 -0.29 10.50 9.42
N ARG A 18 0.06 11.02 10.61
CA ARG A 18 -0.27 10.41 11.91
C ARG A 18 -1.04 11.39 12.78
N LEU A 19 -2.29 11.65 12.41
CA LEU A 19 -3.13 12.65 13.06
C LEU A 19 -3.94 12.04 14.22
N LYS A 20 -4.20 12.85 15.25
CA LYS A 20 -5.11 12.46 16.36
C LYS A 20 -6.59 12.48 15.95
N GLN A 21 -6.93 13.24 14.92
CA GLN A 21 -8.27 13.31 14.34
C GLN A 21 -8.25 12.67 12.95
N PHE A 22 -9.29 11.90 12.63
CA PHE A 22 -9.48 11.25 11.34
C PHE A 22 -10.14 12.20 10.34
N PRO A 23 -9.95 11.98 9.02
CA PRO A 23 -9.17 10.90 8.39
C PRO A 23 -7.65 11.17 8.38
N ASN A 24 -6.84 10.11 8.23
CA ASN A 24 -5.42 10.28 7.88
C ASN A 24 -5.30 10.49 6.36
N ARG A 25 -4.14 10.94 5.89
CA ARG A 25 -3.86 11.20 4.48
C ARG A 25 -2.59 10.48 4.09
N VAL A 26 -2.62 9.85 2.92
CA VAL A 26 -1.41 9.37 2.25
C VAL A 26 -1.19 10.25 1.02
N GLU A 27 0.06 10.59 0.77
CA GLU A 27 0.47 11.41 -0.35
C GLU A 27 1.71 10.79 -1.01
N ILE A 28 1.71 10.80 -2.33
CA ILE A 28 2.83 10.34 -3.13
C ILE A 28 3.52 11.59 -3.67
N VAL A 29 4.79 11.76 -3.30
CA VAL A 29 5.63 12.86 -3.76
C VAL A 29 6.73 12.32 -4.65
N GLN A 30 7.16 13.11 -5.63
CA GLN A 30 8.18 12.70 -6.58
C GLN A 30 9.12 13.86 -6.89
N LEU A 31 10.41 13.56 -7.07
CA LEU A 31 11.37 14.53 -7.60
C LEU A 31 11.06 14.81 -9.07
N ASP A 32 10.93 16.08 -9.41
CA ASP A 32 10.92 16.55 -10.79
C ASP A 32 12.36 16.74 -11.25
N ASP A 33 12.80 15.89 -12.19
CA ASP A 33 14.17 15.91 -12.74
C ASP A 33 14.49 17.22 -13.47
N SER A 34 13.48 18.01 -13.89
CA SER A 34 13.68 19.25 -14.65
C SER A 34 14.12 20.43 -13.79
N ASN A 35 13.61 20.52 -12.56
CA ASN A 35 13.92 21.61 -11.63
C ASN A 35 14.61 21.14 -10.33
N GLY A 36 14.67 19.82 -10.08
CA GLY A 36 15.27 19.24 -8.89
C GLY A 36 14.43 19.41 -7.62
N GLU A 37 13.15 19.76 -7.74
CA GLU A 37 12.25 19.94 -6.61
C GLU A 37 11.36 18.72 -6.40
N ILE A 38 11.06 18.42 -5.13
CA ILE A 38 10.07 17.40 -4.79
C ILE A 38 8.69 18.03 -4.91
N GLN A 39 7.89 17.52 -5.83
CA GLN A 39 6.53 17.99 -6.05
C GLN A 39 5.53 16.97 -5.48
N SER A 40 4.53 17.50 -4.78
CA SER A 40 3.32 16.78 -4.41
C SER A 40 2.29 16.96 -5.50
N ASP A 41 1.72 15.87 -6.00
CA ASP A 41 0.53 15.94 -6.85
C ASP A 41 -0.72 15.78 -5.96
N PRO A 42 -1.63 16.78 -5.90
CA PRO A 42 -2.88 16.67 -5.17
C PRO A 42 -3.72 15.46 -5.56
N ASN A 43 -3.63 15.01 -6.82
CA ASN A 43 -4.34 13.85 -7.34
C ASN A 43 -3.75 12.53 -6.84
N LEU A 44 -2.47 12.53 -6.46
CA LEU A 44 -1.79 11.38 -5.87
C LEU A 44 -1.84 11.39 -4.34
N SER A 45 -2.90 11.99 -3.81
CA SER A 45 -3.18 11.98 -2.39
C SER A 45 -4.62 11.56 -2.10
N PHE A 46 -4.76 10.74 -1.06
CA PHE A 46 -6.02 10.09 -0.72
C PHE A 46 -6.18 9.96 0.79
N GLU A 47 -7.45 9.92 1.21
CA GLU A 47 -7.81 9.69 2.60
C GLU A 47 -7.62 8.22 2.98
N HIS A 48 -7.08 8.01 4.19
CA HIS A 48 -6.91 6.71 4.78
C HIS A 48 -7.72 6.63 6.08
N PRO A 49 -8.64 5.65 6.23
CA PRO A 49 -9.59 5.61 7.36
C PRO A 49 -8.94 5.51 8.74
N TYR A 50 -7.80 4.82 8.82
CA TYR A 50 -7.06 4.57 10.06
C TYR A 50 -5.59 4.92 9.91
N LEU A 51 -4.83 4.96 10.99
CA LEU A 51 -3.38 5.09 10.87
C LEU A 51 -2.80 3.83 10.18
N PRO A 52 -2.05 3.95 9.07
CA PRO A 52 -1.34 2.82 8.51
C PRO A 52 -0.22 2.35 9.45
N THR A 53 -0.15 1.05 9.73
CA THR A 53 0.97 0.43 10.49
C THR A 53 2.20 0.24 9.61
N LYS A 54 2.01 -0.04 8.32
CA LYS A 54 3.06 -0.10 7.30
C LYS A 54 2.49 0.36 5.95
N THR A 55 3.36 0.91 5.12
CA THR A 55 3.06 1.35 3.75
C THR A 55 4.19 0.89 2.83
N ILE A 56 3.88 0.25 1.70
CA ILE A 56 4.90 -0.30 0.78
C ILE A 56 4.42 -0.25 -0.67
N PHE A 57 5.26 0.24 -1.58
CA PHE A 57 5.05 0.09 -3.02
C PHE A 57 5.34 -1.34 -3.47
N ILE A 58 4.63 -1.83 -4.49
CA ILE A 58 4.98 -3.10 -5.12
C ILE A 58 6.47 -3.11 -5.55
N PRO A 59 7.24 -4.16 -5.24
CA PRO A 59 8.66 -4.23 -5.57
C PRO A 59 8.93 -4.57 -7.06
N ASN A 60 8.14 -4.00 -7.97
CA ASN A 60 8.18 -4.25 -9.40
C ASN A 60 9.16 -3.31 -10.14
N LYS A 61 10.46 -3.62 -10.05
CA LYS A 61 11.53 -2.79 -10.66
C LYS A 61 11.41 -2.64 -12.18
N ASP A 62 11.00 -3.71 -12.86
CA ASP A 62 10.93 -3.77 -14.33
C ASP A 62 9.59 -3.25 -14.89
N CYS A 63 8.71 -2.73 -14.04
CA CYS A 63 7.47 -2.07 -14.44
C CYS A 63 6.49 -2.97 -15.22
N THR A 64 6.56 -4.30 -15.02
CA THR A 64 5.73 -5.30 -15.75
C THR A 64 4.33 -5.49 -15.18
N LYS A 65 4.15 -5.21 -13.88
CA LYS A 65 2.87 -5.16 -13.18
C LYS A 65 2.31 -3.74 -13.06
N PRO A 66 0.98 -3.60 -12.86
CA PRO A 66 0.36 -2.33 -12.49
C PRO A 66 1.08 -1.68 -11.30
N ASP A 67 1.02 -0.36 -11.23
CA ASP A 67 1.61 0.37 -10.13
C ASP A 67 0.71 0.26 -8.89
N LEU A 68 1.16 -0.53 -7.93
CA LEU A 68 0.39 -0.85 -6.73
C LEU A 68 1.10 -0.28 -5.50
N PHE A 69 0.29 0.21 -4.58
CA PHE A 69 0.72 0.65 -3.27
C PHE A 69 -0.14 -0.03 -2.22
N THR A 70 0.47 -0.53 -1.17
CA THR A 70 -0.23 -1.31 -0.15
C THR A 70 -0.09 -0.65 1.21
N THR A 71 -1.19 -0.63 1.96
CA THR A 71 -1.23 -0.14 3.33
C THR A 71 -1.84 -1.20 4.25
N SER A 72 -1.27 -1.34 5.45
CA SER A 72 -1.85 -2.18 6.50
C SER A 72 -2.47 -1.30 7.58
N SER A 73 -3.68 -1.64 8.02
CA SER A 73 -4.26 -1.13 9.27
C SER A 73 -5.19 -2.18 9.89
N ASN A 74 -6.49 -1.94 9.94
CA ASN A 74 -7.47 -2.98 10.28
C ASN A 74 -7.60 -4.04 9.17
N PHE A 75 -7.36 -3.64 7.93
CA PHE A 75 -7.33 -4.52 6.76
C PHE A 75 -6.11 -4.21 5.90
N LEU A 76 -5.75 -5.14 5.02
CA LEU A 76 -4.75 -4.89 3.99
C LEU A 76 -5.45 -4.25 2.80
N ARG A 77 -5.04 -3.03 2.45
CA ARG A 77 -5.58 -2.28 1.31
C ARG A 77 -4.57 -2.25 0.19
N VAL A 78 -4.99 -2.62 -1.01
CA VAL A 78 -4.22 -2.48 -2.23
C VAL A 78 -4.80 -1.30 -3.00
N TRP A 79 -3.96 -0.31 -3.23
CA TRP A 79 -4.25 0.90 -3.99
C TRP A 79 -3.58 0.78 -5.36
N GLN A 80 -4.29 1.17 -6.41
CA GLN A 80 -3.72 1.29 -7.75
C GLN A 80 -3.42 2.76 -8.02
N ILE A 81 -2.19 3.03 -8.44
CA ILE A 81 -1.73 4.37 -8.80
C ILE A 81 -1.79 4.48 -10.32
N SER A 82 -2.52 5.47 -10.80
CA SER A 82 -2.47 5.93 -12.19
C SER A 82 -1.76 7.29 -12.24
N ASP A 83 -1.60 7.88 -13.42
CA ASP A 83 -0.95 9.18 -13.53
C ASP A 83 -1.75 10.29 -12.83
N ASP A 84 -3.08 10.24 -12.88
CA ASP A 84 -3.96 11.33 -12.40
C ASP A 84 -4.84 10.95 -11.20
N LEU A 85 -4.67 9.76 -10.59
CA LEU A 85 -5.46 9.36 -9.42
C LEU A 85 -4.86 8.16 -8.69
N VAL A 86 -5.28 7.99 -7.43
CA VAL A 86 -5.06 6.76 -6.64
C VAL A 86 -6.41 6.18 -6.23
N GLU A 87 -6.62 4.91 -6.55
CA GLU A 87 -7.89 4.20 -6.34
C GLU A 87 -7.71 2.98 -5.44
N LEU A 88 -8.69 2.71 -4.58
CA LEU A 88 -8.73 1.47 -3.81
C LEU A 88 -9.10 0.32 -4.76
N LYS A 89 -8.13 -0.56 -5.02
CA LYS A 89 -8.31 -1.74 -5.87
C LYS A 89 -8.93 -2.90 -5.09
N SER A 90 -8.35 -3.22 -3.93
CA SER A 90 -8.76 -4.40 -3.16
C SER A 90 -8.69 -4.11 -1.66
N LEU A 91 -9.68 -4.62 -0.92
CA LEU A 91 -9.72 -4.63 0.54
C LEU A 91 -9.69 -6.08 1.02
N LEU A 92 -8.53 -6.55 1.46
CA LEU A 92 -8.33 -7.95 1.83
C LEU A 92 -8.65 -8.15 3.30
N ASN A 93 -9.75 -8.88 3.54
CA ASN A 93 -10.25 -9.24 4.87
C ASN A 93 -10.38 -10.77 4.98
N GLY A 94 -9.61 -11.36 5.92
CA GLY A 94 -9.43 -12.82 6.02
C GLY A 94 -10.61 -13.51 6.68
N ASN A 95 -11.48 -12.73 7.31
CA ASN A 95 -12.63 -13.23 8.01
C ASN A 95 -13.89 -12.52 7.53
N LYS A 96 -14.52 -13.05 6.47
CA LYS A 96 -15.82 -12.56 6.02
C LYS A 96 -16.96 -12.91 7.00
N ASN A 97 -16.70 -13.79 7.96
CA ASN A 97 -17.69 -14.36 8.88
C ASN A 97 -17.47 -14.04 10.37
N SER A 98 -16.37 -13.37 10.74
CA SER A 98 -16.20 -12.82 12.08
C SER A 98 -15.84 -11.34 12.00
N ASP A 99 -16.45 -10.54 12.86
CA ASP A 99 -16.17 -9.11 13.01
C ASP A 99 -14.79 -8.83 13.65
N PHE A 100 -13.95 -9.86 13.83
CA PHE A 100 -12.71 -9.78 14.58
C PHE A 100 -11.56 -10.47 13.85
N CYS A 101 -10.77 -9.66 13.14
CA CYS A 101 -9.37 -9.92 12.88
C CYS A 101 -8.60 -8.80 13.60
N GLY A 102 -7.64 -9.16 14.46
CA GLY A 102 -6.81 -8.15 15.13
C GLY A 102 -6.14 -7.22 14.10
N PRO A 103 -5.90 -5.94 14.42
CA PRO A 103 -5.26 -5.02 13.48
C PRO A 103 -3.94 -5.59 12.98
N LEU A 104 -3.67 -5.39 11.70
CA LEU A 104 -2.42 -5.79 11.07
C LEU A 104 -1.28 -4.98 11.66
N THR A 105 -0.29 -5.68 12.20
CA THR A 105 0.92 -5.08 12.77
C THR A 105 1.96 -4.78 11.71
N SER A 106 2.01 -5.58 10.63
CA SER A 106 2.96 -5.43 9.51
C SER A 106 2.55 -6.30 8.32
N PHE A 107 3.17 -6.08 7.16
CA PHE A 107 3.08 -6.95 5.99
C PHE A 107 4.36 -6.88 5.15
N ASP A 108 4.58 -7.83 4.25
CA ASP A 108 5.63 -7.74 3.23
C ASP A 108 5.24 -8.41 1.91
N TRP A 109 5.83 -7.93 0.82
CA TRP A 109 5.65 -8.48 -0.52
C TRP A 109 6.57 -9.67 -0.75
N ASN A 110 6.09 -10.67 -1.49
CA ASN A 110 6.96 -11.70 -2.03
C ASN A 110 7.63 -11.17 -3.32
N GLU A 111 8.94 -10.94 -3.29
CA GLU A 111 9.70 -10.44 -4.45
C GLU A 111 9.78 -11.45 -5.61
N ALA A 112 9.69 -12.76 -5.33
CA ALA A 112 9.69 -13.79 -6.36
C ALA A 112 8.31 -13.97 -7.01
N GLU A 113 7.24 -13.73 -6.24
CA GLU A 113 5.85 -13.85 -6.70
C GLU A 113 5.05 -12.63 -6.28
N LEU A 114 5.10 -11.57 -7.09
CA LEU A 114 4.50 -10.27 -6.80
C LEU A 114 2.98 -10.26 -6.64
N LYS A 115 2.28 -11.39 -6.80
CA LYS A 115 0.86 -11.52 -6.44
C LYS A 115 0.65 -11.92 -4.98
N ARG A 116 1.72 -12.25 -4.25
CA ARG A 116 1.68 -12.73 -2.88
C ARG A 116 2.11 -11.66 -1.88
N ILE A 117 1.31 -11.48 -0.84
CA ILE A 117 1.62 -10.64 0.31
C ILE A 117 1.45 -11.44 1.60
N GLY A 118 2.43 -11.37 2.49
CA GLY A 118 2.32 -11.90 3.84
C GLY A 118 1.91 -10.79 4.82
N THR A 119 0.91 -11.02 5.65
CA THR A 119 0.50 -10.09 6.73
C THR A 119 0.72 -10.73 8.09
N SER A 120 0.95 -9.90 9.11
CA SER A 120 0.97 -10.28 10.53
C SER A 120 -0.05 -9.46 11.32
N THR A 121 -0.65 -10.07 12.33
CA THR A 121 -1.63 -9.45 13.24
C THR A 121 -1.12 -9.43 14.67
N ILE A 122 -1.77 -8.62 15.50
CA ILE A 122 -1.46 -8.54 16.94
C ILE A 122 -1.65 -9.87 17.70
N ASP A 123 -2.52 -10.75 17.20
CA ASP A 123 -2.79 -12.06 17.78
C ASP A 123 -1.81 -13.16 17.31
N THR A 124 -0.68 -12.77 16.71
CA THR A 124 0.37 -13.65 16.19
C THR A 124 0.01 -14.46 14.95
N THR A 125 -1.16 -14.24 14.35
CA THR A 125 -1.54 -14.88 13.09
C THR A 125 -0.76 -14.29 11.91
N CYS A 126 -0.27 -15.17 11.04
CA CYS A 126 0.30 -14.80 9.75
C CYS A 126 -0.59 -15.31 8.62
N THR A 127 -0.91 -14.45 7.66
CA THR A 127 -1.78 -14.80 6.52
C THR A 127 -1.06 -14.50 5.23
N ILE A 128 -1.06 -15.47 4.30
CA ILE A 128 -0.57 -15.27 2.94
C ILE A 128 -1.77 -14.97 2.04
N TRP A 129 -1.64 -13.93 1.23
CA TRP A 129 -2.68 -13.40 0.35
C TRP A 129 -2.29 -13.57 -1.11
N ASP A 130 -3.21 -14.04 -1.95
CA ASP A 130 -3.14 -13.84 -3.41
C ASP A 130 -3.97 -12.59 -3.74
N ILE A 131 -3.30 -11.49 -4.06
CA ILE A 131 -3.95 -10.18 -4.29
C ILE A 131 -4.64 -10.10 -5.66
N GLU A 132 -4.30 -10.97 -6.61
CA GLU A 132 -4.96 -11.01 -7.91
C GLU A 132 -6.31 -11.74 -7.78
N ARG A 133 -6.38 -12.73 -6.89
CA ARG A 133 -7.60 -13.50 -6.60
C ARG A 133 -8.40 -12.96 -5.42
N GLU A 134 -7.82 -12.03 -4.66
CA GLU A 134 -8.41 -11.42 -3.46
C GLU A 134 -8.82 -12.43 -2.37
N VAL A 135 -8.01 -13.47 -2.19
CA VAL A 135 -8.25 -14.55 -1.22
C VAL A 135 -7.00 -14.89 -0.42
N VAL A 136 -7.20 -15.56 0.71
CA VAL A 136 -6.12 -16.23 1.43
C VAL A 136 -5.57 -17.34 0.54
N ASP A 137 -4.25 -17.37 0.37
CA ASP A 137 -3.54 -18.35 -0.43
C ASP A 137 -3.31 -19.61 0.43
N THR A 138 -4.04 -20.68 0.12
CA THR A 138 -4.06 -21.96 0.86
C THR A 138 -3.41 -23.08 0.08
#